data_AF-A0A5B1ARR4-F1
#
_entry.id   AF-A0A5B1ARR4-F1
#
_cell.length_a   1.000
_cell.length_b   1.000
_cell.length_c   1.000
_cell.angle_alpha   90.00
_cell.angle_beta   90.00
_cell.angle_gamma   90.00
#
_symmetry.space_group_name_H-M   'P 1'
#
loop_
_entity.id
_entity.type
_entity.pdbx_description
1 polymer ?
#
loop_
_entity_poly.entity_id
_entity_poly.type
_entity_poly.pdbx_seq_one_letter_code
_entity_poly.pdbx_strand_id
1 'polypeptide(L)'
;GHGDFRLPNEVPRGVCGHLSYTEIIGAAVIADGEAEVLRGAREMLRRGASQLKLMAGGGISSSYDPIDVAQFTEAEIHAAVEAAENWGTYVTVHAYTPRAIRTAVA
;
A
#
# COMPACT_ATOMS: atom_id res chain seq x y z
N GLY A 1 -5.32 4.34 2.75
CA GLY A 1 -4.38 5.31 2.15
C GLY A 1 -4.87 5.78 0.80
N HIS A 2 -4.05 6.44 -0.02
CA HIS A 2 -4.42 6.70 -1.41
C HIS A 2 -4.68 5.36 -2.11
N GLY A 3 -5.73 5.28 -2.93
CA GLY A 3 -6.19 4.01 -3.53
C GLY A 3 -7.00 3.11 -2.60
N ASP A 4 -7.24 3.52 -1.35
CA ASP A 4 -8.23 2.91 -0.47
C ASP A 4 -9.60 3.59 -0.67
N PHE A 5 -10.53 2.86 -1.27
CA PHE A 5 -11.88 3.34 -1.60
C PHE A 5 -12.96 2.80 -0.65
N ARG A 6 -12.55 2.22 0.48
CA ARG A 6 -13.49 1.73 1.48
C ARG A 6 -14.32 2.88 2.05
N LEU A 7 -15.59 2.62 2.31
CA LEU A 7 -16.50 3.52 2.99
C LEU A 7 -16.21 3.54 4.50
N PRO A 8 -16.57 4.61 5.23
CA PRO A 8 -16.29 4.74 6.67
C PRO A 8 -16.98 3.68 7.55
N ASN A 9 -18.00 3.01 7.04
CA ASN A 9 -18.70 1.92 7.72
C ASN A 9 -18.11 0.52 7.40
N GLU A 10 -17.13 0.43 6.49
CA GLU A 10 -16.40 -0.81 6.24
C GLU A 10 -15.34 -1.02 7.34
N VAL A 11 -15.34 -2.21 7.94
CA VAL A 11 -14.37 -2.55 8.97
C VAL A 11 -13.01 -2.94 8.38
N PRO A 12 -11.91 -2.65 9.08
CA PRO A 12 -10.58 -3.11 8.66
C PRO A 12 -10.50 -4.63 8.51
N ARG A 13 -9.65 -5.04 7.56
CA ARG A 13 -9.25 -6.44 7.38
C ARG A 13 -8.74 -6.98 8.70
N GLY A 14 -9.16 -8.19 9.07
CA GLY A 14 -8.79 -8.84 10.34
C GLY A 14 -9.88 -8.81 11.42
N VAL A 15 -10.83 -7.86 11.39
CA VAL A 15 -11.97 -7.86 12.32
C VAL A 15 -13.06 -8.84 11.88
N CYS A 16 -13.36 -8.88 10.56
CA CYS A 16 -14.40 -9.75 9.99
C CYS A 16 -13.88 -10.72 8.91
N GLY A 17 -12.58 -10.67 8.58
CA GLY A 17 -11.96 -11.58 7.60
C GLY A 17 -12.40 -11.41 6.14
N HIS A 18 -13.28 -10.45 5.81
CA HIS A 18 -13.73 -10.22 4.44
C HIS A 18 -12.79 -9.27 3.67
N LEU A 19 -12.65 -9.52 2.37
CA LEU A 19 -12.00 -8.60 1.43
C LEU A 19 -12.93 -7.42 1.14
N SER A 20 -12.38 -6.21 0.99
CA SER A 20 -13.15 -5.08 0.44
C SER A 20 -13.41 -5.28 -1.06
N TYR A 21 -14.40 -4.58 -1.62
CA TYR A 21 -14.75 -4.71 -3.04
C TYR A 21 -13.53 -4.47 -3.97
N THR A 22 -12.74 -3.43 -3.69
CA THR A 22 -11.51 -3.09 -4.42
C THR A 22 -10.52 -4.27 -4.49
N GLU A 23 -10.44 -5.05 -3.41
CA GLU A 23 -9.53 -6.19 -3.32
C GLU A 23 -10.11 -7.43 -4.03
N ILE A 24 -11.43 -7.61 -3.97
CA ILE A 24 -12.13 -8.70 -4.67
C ILE A 24 -11.94 -8.58 -6.18
N ILE A 25 -12.07 -7.37 -6.72
CA ILE A 25 -11.89 -7.12 -8.16
C ILE A 25 -10.42 -7.04 -8.58
N GLY A 26 -9.48 -7.10 -7.62
CA GLY A 26 -8.04 -7.04 -7.88
C GLY A 26 -7.51 -5.66 -8.25
N ALA A 27 -8.23 -4.58 -7.91
CA ALA A 27 -7.82 -3.21 -8.23
C ALA A 27 -6.70 -2.70 -7.31
N ALA A 28 -6.70 -3.11 -6.04
CA ALA A 28 -5.62 -2.83 -5.10
C ALA A 28 -5.56 -3.89 -4.00
N VAL A 29 -4.48 -3.88 -3.21
CA VAL A 29 -4.38 -4.61 -1.95
C VAL A 29 -4.39 -3.58 -0.83
N ILE A 30 -5.25 -3.76 0.15
CA ILE A 30 -5.19 -3.00 1.40
C ILE A 30 -4.38 -3.81 2.39
N ALA A 31 -3.32 -3.19 2.90
CA ALA A 31 -2.36 -3.83 3.80
C ALA A 31 -1.94 -2.83 4.87
N ASP A 32 -2.22 -3.17 6.14
CA ASP A 32 -1.87 -2.35 7.29
C ASP A 32 -0.89 -3.17 8.18
N GLY A 33 0.32 -2.66 8.37
CA GLY A 33 1.42 -3.32 9.08
C GLY A 33 2.36 -4.14 8.20
N GLU A 34 3.61 -4.31 8.65
CA GLU A 34 4.69 -4.98 7.93
C GLU A 34 4.30 -6.37 7.40
N ALA A 35 3.65 -7.17 8.25
CA ALA A 35 3.25 -8.53 7.89
C ALA A 35 2.21 -8.55 6.74
N GLU A 36 1.28 -7.60 6.74
CA GLU A 36 0.28 -7.51 5.67
C GLU A 36 0.90 -6.98 4.38
N VAL A 37 1.80 -6.01 4.47
CA VAL A 37 2.52 -5.49 3.31
C VAL A 37 3.40 -6.56 2.68
N LEU A 38 4.16 -7.31 3.49
CA LEU A 38 4.99 -8.43 3.01
C LEU A 38 4.12 -9.50 2.32
N ARG A 39 2.97 -9.85 2.90
CA ARG A 39 2.02 -10.80 2.30
C ARG A 39 1.46 -10.27 0.98
N GLY A 40 1.04 -9.01 0.94
CA GLY A 40 0.50 -8.36 -0.26
C GLY A 40 1.55 -8.28 -1.38
N ALA A 41 2.77 -7.87 -1.05
CA ALA A 41 3.91 -7.80 -1.97
C ALA A 41 4.18 -9.17 -2.61
N ARG A 42 4.35 -10.22 -1.80
CA ARG A 42 4.58 -11.59 -2.29
C ARG A 42 3.44 -12.09 -3.18
N GLU A 43 2.20 -11.77 -2.84
CA GLU A 43 1.05 -12.15 -3.66
C GLU A 43 1.03 -11.43 -5.02
N MET A 44 1.34 -10.14 -5.07
CA MET A 44 1.43 -9.40 -6.34
C MET A 44 2.58 -9.90 -7.22
N LEU A 45 3.74 -10.18 -6.63
CA LEU A 45 4.89 -10.75 -7.32
C LEU A 45 4.58 -12.16 -7.86
N ARG A 46 3.92 -13.01 -7.06
CA ARG A 46 3.43 -14.33 -7.49
C ARG A 46 2.46 -14.24 -8.67
N ARG A 47 1.66 -13.17 -8.75
CA ARG A 47 0.75 -12.89 -9.88
C ARG A 47 1.46 -12.33 -11.12
N GLY A 48 2.79 -12.20 -11.09
CA GLY A 48 3.58 -11.76 -12.23
C GLY A 48 3.76 -10.24 -12.33
N ALA A 49 3.57 -9.50 -11.24
CA ALA A 49 3.87 -8.07 -11.23
C ALA A 49 5.37 -7.85 -11.54
N SER A 50 5.66 -6.96 -12.49
CA SER A 50 7.04 -6.60 -12.85
C SER A 50 7.69 -5.68 -11.82
N GLN A 51 6.92 -4.93 -11.05
CA GLN A 51 7.35 -4.07 -9.94
C GLN A 51 6.19 -3.87 -8.96
N LEU A 52 6.47 -3.33 -7.77
CA LEU A 52 5.44 -2.95 -6.81
C LEU A 52 5.17 -1.44 -6.84
N LYS A 53 3.92 -1.04 -6.56
CA LYS A 53 3.50 0.36 -6.42
C LYS A 53 2.81 0.56 -5.07
N LEU A 54 3.40 1.39 -4.22
CA LEU A 54 2.84 1.79 -2.93
C LEU A 54 2.28 3.22 -2.96
N MET A 55 1.48 3.52 -1.94
CA MET A 55 0.78 4.79 -1.77
C MET A 55 1.28 5.42 -0.45
N ALA A 56 2.42 6.10 -0.51
CA ALA A 56 3.16 6.62 0.65
C ALA A 56 2.69 8.03 1.10
N GLY A 57 1.66 8.58 0.45
CA GLY A 57 1.02 9.83 0.80
C GLY A 57 -0.42 9.88 0.29
N GLY A 58 -1.16 10.88 0.73
CA GLY A 58 -2.53 11.12 0.26
C GLY A 58 -2.60 11.48 -1.22
N GLY A 59 -3.80 11.49 -1.78
CA GLY A 59 -4.02 11.83 -3.17
C GLY A 59 -5.28 12.67 -3.41
N ILE A 60 -5.64 12.77 -4.68
CA ILE A 60 -6.75 13.62 -5.14
C ILE A 60 -7.99 12.78 -5.46
N SER A 61 -7.78 11.58 -6.01
CA SER A 61 -8.86 10.74 -6.55
C SER A 61 -9.55 9.86 -5.51
N SER A 62 -9.11 9.85 -4.26
CA SER A 62 -9.69 9.05 -3.16
C SER A 62 -10.27 9.95 -2.08
N SER A 63 -11.23 9.41 -1.32
CA SER A 63 -12.18 10.21 -0.54
C SER A 63 -11.72 10.57 0.87
N TYR A 64 -10.78 9.82 1.45
CA TYR A 64 -10.49 9.85 2.89
C TYR A 64 -9.01 10.05 3.21
N ASP A 65 -8.23 10.57 2.26
CA ASP A 65 -6.79 10.76 2.35
C ASP A 65 -6.37 12.12 1.76
N PRO A 66 -6.39 13.19 2.57
CA PRO A 66 -5.98 14.51 2.13
C PRO A 66 -4.57 14.53 1.53
N ILE A 67 -4.36 15.33 0.48
CA ILE A 67 -3.10 15.36 -0.30
C ILE A 67 -1.84 15.67 0.54
N ASP A 68 -2.01 16.33 1.68
CA ASP A 68 -0.95 16.78 2.56
C ASP A 68 -0.50 15.75 3.62
N VAL A 69 -1.12 14.56 3.65
CA VAL A 69 -0.74 13.50 4.60
C VAL A 69 0.37 12.59 4.06
N ALA A 70 1.17 12.03 4.97
CA ALA A 70 2.07 10.92 4.71
C ALA A 70 1.40 9.61 5.17
N GLN A 71 1.67 8.53 4.45
CA GLN A 71 1.09 7.20 4.68
C GLN A 71 2.18 6.14 4.64
N PHE A 72 1.89 5.00 5.26
CA PHE A 72 2.87 4.00 5.66
C PHE A 72 3.92 4.53 6.65
N THR A 73 4.41 3.62 7.47
CA THR A 73 5.63 3.74 8.24
C THR A 73 6.83 3.30 7.39
N GLU A 74 8.03 3.68 7.82
CA GLU A 74 9.28 3.23 7.20
C GLU A 74 9.36 1.69 7.18
N ALA A 75 8.98 1.03 8.28
CA ALA A 75 9.01 -0.42 8.39
C ALA A 75 8.08 -1.11 7.38
N GLU A 76 6.88 -0.58 7.18
CA GLU A 76 5.96 -1.09 6.17
C GLU A 76 6.51 -0.93 4.75
N ILE A 77 7.14 0.21 4.44
CA ILE A 77 7.78 0.42 3.13
C ILE A 77 8.95 -0.55 2.95
N HIS A 78 9.80 -0.71 3.97
CA HIS A 78 10.91 -1.67 3.95
C HIS A 78 10.44 -3.11 3.72
N ALA A 79 9.33 -3.53 4.32
CA ALA A 79 8.79 -4.88 4.10
C ALA A 79 8.44 -5.15 2.62
N ALA A 80 7.93 -4.15 1.90
CA ALA A 80 7.70 -4.26 0.46
C ALA A 80 9.00 -4.24 -0.36
N VAL A 81 9.94 -3.38 0.04
CA VAL A 81 11.26 -3.27 -0.62
C VAL A 81 12.03 -4.57 -0.50
N GLU A 82 12.10 -5.17 0.70
CA GLU A 82 12.75 -6.46 0.94
C GLU A 82 12.10 -7.57 0.10
N ALA A 83 10.78 -7.58 -0.02
CA ALA A 83 10.07 -8.54 -0.86
C ALA A 83 10.40 -8.36 -2.36
N ALA A 84 10.43 -7.11 -2.84
CA ALA A 84 10.76 -6.79 -4.22
C ALA A 84 12.22 -7.13 -4.55
N GLU A 85 13.15 -6.79 -3.66
CA GLU A 85 14.59 -7.07 -3.81
C GLU A 85 14.86 -8.58 -3.86
N ASN A 86 14.25 -9.35 -2.96
CA ASN A 86 14.32 -10.82 -2.98
C ASN A 86 13.77 -11.43 -4.28
N TRP A 87 12.87 -10.72 -4.96
CA TRP A 87 12.30 -11.11 -6.24
C TRP A 87 13.06 -10.54 -7.46
N GLY A 88 14.11 -9.75 -7.22
CA GLY A 88 14.92 -9.13 -8.27
C GLY A 88 14.24 -7.94 -8.96
N THR A 89 13.37 -7.21 -8.27
CA THR A 89 12.71 -6.00 -8.79
C THR A 89 12.71 -4.86 -7.74
N TYR A 90 11.94 -3.81 -7.99
CA TYR A 90 11.91 -2.58 -7.23
C TYR A 90 10.49 -2.16 -6.83
N VAL A 91 10.44 -1.17 -5.94
CA VAL A 91 9.22 -0.50 -5.49
C VAL A 91 9.16 0.91 -6.08
N THR A 92 7.96 1.34 -6.47
CA THR A 92 7.63 2.73 -6.77
C THR A 92 6.62 3.24 -5.75
N VAL A 93 6.60 4.55 -5.50
CA VAL A 93 5.69 5.15 -4.54
C VAL A 93 4.93 6.34 -5.13
N HIS A 94 3.68 6.52 -4.71
CA HIS A 94 2.95 7.78 -4.86
C HIS A 94 3.17 8.64 -3.62
N ALA A 95 3.72 9.85 -3.79
CA ALA A 95 3.99 10.78 -2.70
C ALA A 95 4.03 12.24 -3.22
N TYR A 96 3.31 13.14 -2.55
CA TYR A 96 3.33 14.57 -2.87
C TYR A 96 4.21 15.40 -1.92
N THR A 97 4.10 15.16 -0.61
CA THR A 97 4.72 16.06 0.38
C THR A 97 6.19 15.71 0.61
N PRO A 98 7.03 16.70 0.99
CA PRO A 98 8.41 16.44 1.37
C PRO A 98 8.55 15.42 2.51
N ARG A 99 7.56 15.35 3.41
CA ARG A 99 7.53 14.34 4.48
C ARG A 99 7.33 12.93 3.92
N ALA A 100 6.35 12.73 3.04
CA ALA A 100 6.09 11.45 2.40
C ALA A 100 7.28 10.99 1.56
N ILE A 101 7.87 11.88 0.75
CA ILE A 101 9.04 11.57 -0.07
C ILE A 101 10.22 11.15 0.79
N ARG A 102 10.55 11.91 1.86
CA ARG A 102 11.67 11.57 2.74
C ARG A 102 11.49 10.22 3.44
N THR A 103 10.28 9.94 3.92
CA THR A 103 9.99 8.64 4.57
C THR A 103 10.14 7.48 3.58
N ALA A 104 9.81 7.69 2.30
CA ALA A 104 9.89 6.64 1.30
C ALA A 104 11.31 6.34 0.77
N VAL A 105 12.29 7.21 1.04
CA VAL A 105 13.68 7.06 0.57
C VAL A 105 14.69 6.96 1.71
N ALA A 106 14.21 6.90 2.94
CA ALA A 106 15.03 6.67 4.13
C ALA A 106 15.51 5.20 4.15
#